data_AF-A0AA97DRA0-F1
#
_entry.id   AF-A0AA97DRA0-F1
#
_cell.length_a   1.000
_cell.length_b   1.000
_cell.length_c   1.000
_cell.angle_alpha   90.00
_cell.angle_beta   90.00
_cell.angle_gamma   90.00
#
_symmetry.space_group_name_H-M   'P 1'
#
loop_
_entity.id
_entity.type
_entity.pdbx_description
1 polymer ?
#
loop_
_entity_poly.entity_id
_entity_poly.type
_entity_poly.pdbx_seq_one_letter_code
_entity_poly.pdbx_strand_id
1 'polypeptide(L)'
;MIIINTETRQMRTLHYGQAPDGWIPVPVSLEPCARAYCPYCELAIEDGELVDITPTARPPEPESEPTQEEQLRADVDFIAAMTGVEL
;
A
#
# COMPACT_ATOMS: atom_id res chain seq x y z
N MET A 1 -20.55 -0.48 8.35
CA MET A 1 -20.35 -1.26 7.11
C MET A 1 -18.94 -1.03 6.62
N ILE A 2 -18.34 -2.00 5.94
CA ILE A 2 -17.03 -1.81 5.32
C ILE A 2 -17.22 -1.15 3.95
N ILE A 3 -16.37 -0.17 3.63
CA ILE A 3 -16.29 0.45 2.31
C ILE A 3 -14.87 0.35 1.77
N ILE A 4 -14.73 0.18 0.45
CA ILE A 4 -13.45 0.14 -0.25
C ILE A 4 -13.40 1.26 -1.27
N ASN A 5 -12.25 1.93 -1.36
CA ASN A 5 -11.96 2.90 -2.39
C ASN A 5 -11.54 2.17 -3.68
N THR A 6 -12.22 2.48 -4.78
CA THR A 6 -12.05 1.80 -6.07
C THR A 6 -10.70 2.07 -6.74
N GLU A 7 -10.06 3.21 -6.44
CA GLU A 7 -8.77 3.58 -7.03
C GLU A 7 -7.58 3.03 -6.21
N THR A 8 -7.62 3.28 -4.90
CA THR A 8 -6.51 2.97 -3.99
C THR A 8 -6.62 1.59 -3.35
N ARG A 9 -7.76 0.90 -3.50
CA ARG A 9 -8.12 -0.35 -2.81
C ARG A 9 -8.04 -0.26 -1.28
N GLN A 10 -7.99 0.95 -0.73
CA GLN A 10 -8.01 1.15 0.71
C GLN A 10 -9.38 0.78 1.26
N MET A 11 -9.38 0.13 2.41
CA MET A 11 -10.59 -0.28 3.10
C MET A 11 -10.72 0.48 4.42
N ARG A 12 -11.95 0.86 4.76
CA ARG A 12 -12.26 1.44 6.08
C ARG A 12 -13.67 1.10 6.53
N THR A 13 -13.91 1.26 7.82
CA THR A 13 -15.24 1.17 8.41
C THR A 13 -15.98 2.50 8.25
N LEU A 14 -17.13 2.47 7.60
CA LEU A 14 -18.08 3.56 7.61
C LEU A 14 -19.06 3.35 8.78
N HIS A 15 -19.02 4.29 9.73
CA HIS A 15 -19.87 4.25 10.92
C HIS A 15 -21.27 4.83 10.67
N TYR A 16 -21.37 5.90 9.89
CA TYR A 16 -22.62 6.60 9.59
C TYR A 16 -22.54 7.30 8.24
N GLY A 17 -23.70 7.58 7.63
CA GLY A 17 -23.81 8.32 6.38
C GLY A 17 -23.66 7.47 5.12
N GLN A 18 -23.53 8.15 3.99
CA GLN A 18 -23.32 7.55 2.67
C GLN A 18 -21.82 7.37 2.39
N ALA A 19 -21.47 6.35 1.62
CA ALA A 19 -20.11 6.21 1.10
C ALA A 19 -19.77 7.44 0.22
N PRO A 20 -18.60 8.08 0.43
CA PRO A 20 -18.18 9.19 -0.41
C PRO A 20 -17.83 8.72 -1.83
N ASP A 21 -17.75 9.66 -2.76
CA ASP A 21 -17.40 9.39 -4.14
C ASP A 21 -16.10 8.57 -4.27
N GLY A 22 -16.12 7.59 -5.16
CA GLY A 22 -15.03 6.63 -5.35
C GLY A 22 -14.96 5.51 -4.31
N TRP A 23 -15.86 5.48 -3.32
CA TRP A 23 -15.99 4.39 -2.36
C TRP A 23 -17.26 3.58 -2.58
N ILE A 24 -17.14 2.26 -2.58
CA ILE A 24 -18.26 1.34 -2.71
C ILE A 24 -18.42 0.49 -1.44
N PRO A 25 -19.65 0.12 -1.07
CA PRO A 25 -19.88 -0.79 0.04
C PRO A 25 -19.36 -2.19 -0.28
N VAL A 26 -18.77 -2.84 0.72
CA VAL A 26 -18.33 -4.23 0.62
C VAL A 26 -19.48 -5.13 1.07
N PRO A 27 -19.95 -6.06 0.22
CA PRO A 27 -20.92 -7.07 0.65
C PRO A 27 -20.40 -7.89 1.81
N VAL A 28 -21.27 -8.29 2.74
CA VAL A 28 -20.90 -9.07 3.93
C VAL A 28 -20.13 -10.35 3.58
N SER A 29 -20.47 -10.98 2.45
CA SER A 29 -19.78 -12.16 1.92
C SER A 29 -18.30 -11.91 1.60
N LEU A 30 -17.95 -10.68 1.20
CA LEU A 30 -16.60 -10.27 0.80
C LEU A 30 -15.85 -9.51 1.91
N GLU A 31 -16.50 -9.18 3.03
CA GLU A 31 -15.85 -8.51 4.17
C GLU A 31 -14.62 -9.27 4.70
N PRO A 32 -14.62 -10.63 4.81
CA PRO A 32 -13.41 -11.36 5.20
C PRO A 32 -12.28 -11.21 4.18
N CYS A 33 -12.58 -11.29 2.87
CA CYS A 33 -11.60 -11.12 1.81
C CYS A 33 -11.02 -9.70 1.80
N ALA A 34 -11.87 -8.69 1.97
CA ALA A 34 -11.44 -7.30 2.07
C ALA A 34 -10.46 -7.10 3.23
N ARG A 35 -10.74 -7.69 4.40
CA ARG A 35 -9.87 -7.59 5.58
C ARG A 35 -8.57 -8.35 5.45
N ALA A 36 -8.55 -9.43 4.67
CA ALA A 36 -7.37 -10.22 4.45
C ALA A 36 -6.43 -9.59 3.40
N TYR A 37 -6.99 -9.00 2.34
CA TYR A 37 -6.22 -8.72 1.13
C TYR A 37 -6.09 -7.23 0.79
N CYS A 38 -7.00 -6.35 1.23
CA CYS A 38 -6.85 -4.93 0.94
C CYS A 38 -5.61 -4.32 1.64
N PRO A 39 -4.84 -3.44 0.98
CA PRO A 39 -5.06 -2.89 -0.37
C PRO A 39 -4.42 -3.71 -1.51
N TYR A 40 -3.77 -4.84 -1.22
CA TYR A 40 -3.08 -5.69 -2.18
C TYR A 40 -4.04 -6.67 -2.85
N CYS A 41 -5.06 -6.15 -3.52
CA CYS A 41 -6.06 -6.94 -4.22
C CYS A 41 -6.54 -6.23 -5.50
N GLU A 42 -7.05 -7.02 -6.44
CA GLU A 42 -7.88 -6.54 -7.54
C GLU A 42 -9.36 -6.65 -7.15
N LEU A 43 -10.14 -5.65 -7.54
CA LEU A 43 -11.56 -5.54 -7.27
C LEU A 43 -12.33 -5.84 -8.56
N ALA A 44 -13.24 -6.81 -8.52
CA ALA A 44 -14.19 -7.02 -9.61
C ALA A 44 -15.47 -6.24 -9.28
N ILE A 45 -15.84 -5.31 -10.15
CA ILE A 45 -17.01 -4.44 -9.96
C ILE A 45 -17.93 -4.62 -11.17
N GLU A 46 -19.19 -4.97 -10.91
CA GLU A 46 -20.24 -5.13 -11.93
C GLU A 46 -21.44 -4.25 -11.53
N ASP A 47 -21.97 -3.48 -12.49
CA ASP A 47 -23.10 -2.56 -12.26
C ASP A 47 -22.93 -1.59 -11.07
N GLY A 48 -21.68 -1.29 -10.69
CA GLY A 48 -21.34 -0.42 -9.55
C GLY A 48 -21.28 -1.13 -8.20
N GLU A 49 -21.42 -2.46 -8.17
CA GLU A 49 -21.32 -3.28 -6.97
C GLU A 49 -20.07 -4.17 -6.98
N LEU A 50 -19.47 -4.37 -5.80
CA LEU A 50 -18.30 -5.24 -5.66
C LEU A 50 -18.74 -6.71 -5.70
N VAL A 51 -18.34 -7.45 -6.73
CA VAL A 51 -18.71 -8.86 -6.90
C VAL A 51 -17.62 -9.82 -6.46
N ASP A 52 -16.35 -9.41 -6.49
CA ASP A 52 -15.22 -10.25 -6.05
C ASP A 52 -13.99 -9.44 -5.61
N ILE A 53 -13.13 -10.08 -4.82
CA ILE A 53 -11.82 -9.56 -4.38
C ILE A 53 -10.76 -10.64 -4.63
N THR A 54 -9.90 -10.41 -5.63
CA THR A 54 -8.79 -11.31 -5.95
C THR A 54 -7.51 -10.83 -5.28
N PRO A 55 -6.84 -11.63 -4.44
CA PRO A 55 -5.57 -11.24 -3.82
C PRO A 55 -4.46 -11.09 -4.87
N THR A 56 -3.60 -10.09 -4.66
CA THR A 56 -2.37 -9.90 -5.45
C THR A 56 -1.14 -10.12 -4.59
N ALA A 57 0.01 -10.34 -5.23
CA ALA A 57 1.28 -10.42 -4.52
C ALA A 57 1.57 -9.10 -3.83
N ARG A 58 1.91 -9.15 -2.53
CA ARG A 58 2.38 -7.98 -1.80
C ARG A 58 3.70 -7.51 -2.45
N PRO A 59 3.89 -6.19 -2.65
CA PRO A 59 5.20 -5.66 -3.00
C PRO A 59 6.24 -6.15 -1.99
N PRO A 60 7.48 -6.45 -2.43
CA PRO A 60 8.55 -6.72 -1.48
C PRO A 60 8.70 -5.53 -0.53
N GLU A 61 9.00 -5.80 0.73
CA GLU A 61 9.35 -4.73 1.66
C GLU A 61 10.55 -3.95 1.10
N PRO A 62 10.56 -2.62 1.21
CA PRO A 62 11.73 -1.84 0.81
C PRO A 62 12.95 -2.36 1.58
N GLU A 63 14.11 -2.32 0.93
CA GLU A 63 15.37 -2.61 1.61
C GLU A 63 15.51 -1.70 2.83
N SER A 64 16.07 -2.24 3.92
CA SER A 64 16.30 -1.47 5.14
C SER A 64 17.04 -0.18 4.82
N GLU A 65 16.63 0.91 5.46
CA GLU A 65 17.39 2.15 5.37
C GLU A 65 18.85 1.89 5.80
N PRO A 66 19.84 2.47 5.12
CA PRO A 66 21.23 2.27 5.47
C PRO A 66 21.46 2.75 6.90
N THR A 67 22.25 1.99 7.65
CA THR A 67 22.63 2.37 9.01
C THR A 67 23.43 3.68 9.01
N GLN A 68 23.49 4.36 10.16
CA GLN A 68 24.29 5.58 10.29
C GLN A 68 25.77 5.35 9.94
N GLU A 69 26.31 4.15 10.20
CA GLU A 69 27.70 3.83 9.86
C GLU A 69 27.89 3.65 8.36
N GLU A 70 26.94 2.99 7.67
CA GLU A 70 26.96 2.86 6.21
C GLU A 70 26.77 4.21 5.52
N GLN A 71 25.88 5.06 6.04
CA GLN A 71 25.71 6.44 5.58
C GLN A 71 27.01 7.23 5.77
N LEU A 72 27.62 7.18 6.96
CA LEU A 72 28.86 7.88 7.24
C LEU A 72 30.00 7.40 6.33
N ARG A 73 30.11 6.10 6.08
CA ARG A 73 31.09 5.56 5.14
C ARG A 73 30.86 6.07 3.73
N ALA A 74 29.62 6.03 3.24
CA ALA A 74 29.27 6.56 1.92
C ALA A 74 29.56 8.06 1.80
N ASP A 75 29.27 8.85 2.84
CA ASP A 75 29.55 10.28 2.87
C ASP A 75 31.06 10.57 2.82
N VAL A 76 31.85 9.81 3.59
CA VAL A 76 33.31 9.91 3.59
C VAL A 76 33.90 9.50 2.24
N ASP A 77 33.44 8.40 1.66
CA ASP A 77 33.85 7.92 0.33
C ASP A 77 33.53 8.96 -0.75
N PHE A 78 32.36 9.59 -0.68
CA PHE A 78 31.96 10.66 -1.59
C PHE A 78 32.89 11.87 -1.48
N ILE A 79 33.23 12.32 -0.26
CA ILE A 79 34.14 13.44 -0.05
C ILE A 79 35.55 13.11 -0.57
N ALA A 80 36.05 11.90 -0.30
CA ALA A 80 37.34 11.41 -0.78
C ALA A 80 37.41 11.46 -2.32
N ALA A 81 36.38 10.95 -3.00
CA ALA A 81 36.27 10.98 -4.46
C ALA A 81 36.25 12.41 -5.02
N MET A 82 35.58 13.35 -4.35
CA MET A 82 35.48 14.75 -4.79
C MET A 82 36.74 15.57 -4.52
N THR A 83 37.52 15.22 -3.50
CA THR A 83 38.71 15.97 -3.07
C THR A 83 40.03 15.34 -3.52
N GLY A 84 39.99 14.12 -4.07
CA GLY A 84 41.19 13.40 -4.53
C GLY A 84 42.09 12.92 -3.39
N VAL A 85 41.54 12.77 -2.19
CA VAL A 85 42.24 12.23 -1.03
C VAL A 85 41.93 10.74 -0.94
N GLU A 86 42.93 9.89 -1.12
CA GLU A 86 42.82 8.45 -0.81
C GLU A 86 42.89 8.29 0.72
N LEU A 87 41.90 7.62 1.32
CA LEU A 87 41.80 7.35 2.75
C LEU A 87 42.32 5.96 3.12
#